data_AF-A0AAV3ZHB5-F1
#
_entry.id   AF-A0AAV3ZHB5-F1
#
_cell.length_a   1.000
_cell.length_b   1.000
_cell.length_c   1.000
_cell.angle_alpha   90.00
_cell.angle_beta   90.00
_cell.angle_gamma   90.00
#
_symmetry.space_group_name_H-M   'P 1'
#
loop_
_entity.id
_entity.type
_entity.pdbx_description
1 polymer ?
#
loop_
_entity_poly.entity_id
_entity_poly.type
_entity_poly.pdbx_seq_one_letter_code
_entity_poly.pdbx_strand_id
1 'polypeptide(L)'
;MLLISGRRQKKTKQPETHYFNFDLRYKFENDDGSVRELFGPWAFRKQGAFYAEDQAGYSSMYVDSDWFRQAKARHAANFFGLKKFKLRTYVRSDPQGTSSVRHEFFPIKYYAAPYEMGFWTRPHFRCDGKVDTWVMTYVSPFFGMDSLRTKLEFRGVTTVDVPLSFLEINQCPMPFSVANAFKNTARCDYLSTNCQALAGFPFARGSYRCVCRLGFEYWHADGKSWVEGSLLELEYEKKMAGIFSRFDLLKCRPSAASQLSFSLQPFLILLAIVLWFKQ
;
A
#
# COMPACT_ATOMS: atom_id res chain seq x y z
N MET A 1 15.39 -13.59 5.10
CA MET A 1 16.16 -14.47 6.00
C MET A 1 16.94 -13.55 6.93
N LEU A 2 16.51 -13.37 8.18
CA LEU A 2 17.27 -12.59 9.17
C LEU A 2 18.30 -13.54 9.81
N LEU A 3 19.58 -13.24 9.63
CA LEU A 3 20.69 -13.90 10.31
C LEU A 3 21.01 -13.10 11.56
N ILE A 4 20.88 -13.71 12.74
CA ILE A 4 21.37 -13.16 14.00
C ILE A 4 22.32 -14.22 14.55
N SER A 5 23.62 -13.99 14.48
CA SER A 5 24.63 -14.80 15.17
C SER A 5 24.75 -14.28 16.60
N GLY A 6 24.79 -15.17 17.59
CA GLY A 6 24.97 -14.80 18.99
C GLY A 6 25.72 -15.90 19.74
N ARG A 7 26.91 -15.58 20.23
CA ARG A 7 27.70 -16.43 21.13
C ARG A 7 27.60 -15.90 22.57
N ARG A 8 27.58 -16.81 23.54
CA ARG A 8 27.51 -16.58 25.00
C ARG A 8 28.37 -15.41 25.48
N GLN A 9 27.77 -14.42 26.14
CA GLN A 9 28.50 -13.47 26.99
C GLN A 9 28.39 -13.83 28.49
N LYS A 10 29.55 -13.88 29.14
CA LYS A 10 29.70 -13.91 30.61
C LYS A 10 29.37 -12.52 31.17
N LYS A 11 28.64 -12.48 32.30
CA LYS A 11 28.36 -11.25 33.06
C LYS A 11 29.65 -10.71 33.70
N THR A 12 30.05 -9.49 33.36
CA THR A 12 30.96 -8.67 34.16
C THR A 12 30.32 -7.30 34.42
N LYS A 13 30.29 -6.89 35.69
CA LYS A 13 29.77 -5.60 36.21
C LYS A 13 30.91 -4.56 36.26
N GLN A 14 30.68 -3.32 35.78
CA GLN A 14 31.19 -2.02 36.30
C GLN A 14 31.05 -0.88 35.25
N PRO A 15 31.23 0.41 35.62
CA PRO A 15 30.32 1.29 36.35
C PRO A 15 29.79 2.45 35.46
N GLU A 16 28.88 3.25 36.03
CA GLU A 16 28.03 4.24 35.35
C GLU A 16 28.79 5.47 34.81
N THR A 17 28.56 5.79 33.52
CA THR A 17 28.77 7.11 32.93
C THR A 17 27.53 7.53 32.16
N HIS A 18 27.03 8.74 32.43
CA HIS A 18 25.83 9.35 31.86
C HIS A 18 25.95 9.63 30.35
N TYR A 19 25.75 8.62 29.52
CA TYR A 19 25.39 8.75 28.11
C TYR A 19 24.41 7.63 27.73
N PHE A 20 23.34 7.99 27.04
CA PHE A 20 22.26 7.15 26.47
C PHE A 20 22.35 5.65 26.79
N ASN A 21 21.67 5.23 27.86
CA ASN A 21 21.58 3.82 28.24
C ASN A 21 20.57 3.10 27.35
N PHE A 22 20.95 2.77 26.11
CA PHE A 22 20.39 1.59 25.46
C PHE A 22 20.76 0.41 26.36
N ASP A 23 19.76 -0.16 27.05
CA ASP A 23 19.87 -1.32 27.96
C ASP A 23 21.03 -2.23 27.54
N LEU A 24 22.10 -2.27 28.36
CA LEU A 24 23.40 -2.93 28.12
C LEU A 24 23.30 -4.43 27.75
N ARG A 25 22.10 -5.00 27.72
CA ARG A 25 21.78 -6.38 27.31
C ARG A 25 21.59 -6.57 25.80
N TYR A 26 21.44 -5.51 25.02
CA TYR A 26 21.19 -5.59 23.55
C TYR A 26 22.37 -5.08 22.72
N LYS A 27 23.59 -5.47 23.10
CA LYS A 27 24.81 -5.14 22.34
C LYS A 27 24.97 -6.13 21.20
N PHE A 28 24.97 -5.63 19.97
CA PHE A 28 25.32 -6.45 18.80
C PHE A 28 26.84 -6.54 18.75
N GLU A 29 27.38 -7.67 19.19
CA GLU A 29 28.82 -7.93 19.16
C GLU A 29 29.18 -8.64 17.85
N ASN A 30 30.20 -8.15 17.16
CA ASN A 30 30.76 -8.87 16.01
C ASN A 30 31.65 -10.02 16.49
N ASP A 31 32.01 -10.94 15.59
CA ASP A 31 32.93 -12.04 15.90
C ASP A 31 34.30 -11.52 16.43
N ASP A 32 34.68 -10.29 16.05
CA ASP A 32 35.90 -9.60 16.49
C ASP A 32 35.79 -8.96 17.89
N GLY A 33 34.65 -9.09 18.59
CA GLY A 33 34.41 -8.51 19.92
C GLY A 33 34.06 -7.03 19.93
N SER A 34 34.01 -6.38 18.76
CA SER A 34 33.53 -4.99 18.66
C SER A 34 32.02 -4.93 18.88
N VAL A 35 31.55 -3.95 19.67
CA VAL A 35 30.12 -3.72 19.93
C VAL A 35 29.57 -2.66 18.99
N ARG A 36 28.40 -2.93 18.41
CA ARG A 36 27.61 -1.97 17.63
C ARG A 36 26.41 -1.48 18.43
N GLU A 37 26.17 -0.18 18.37
CA GLU A 37 25.02 0.49 19.00
C GLU A 37 23.76 0.40 18.13
N LEU A 38 23.92 0.36 16.81
CA LEU A 38 22.84 0.31 15.84
C LEU A 38 22.85 -1.01 15.07
N PHE A 39 21.66 -1.44 14.65
CA PHE A 39 21.45 -2.63 13.84
C PHE A 39 20.35 -2.35 12.83
N GLY A 40 20.70 -2.43 11.55
CA GLY A 40 19.81 -2.10 10.44
C GLY A 40 19.90 -3.13 9.33
N PRO A 41 19.45 -4.38 9.53
CA PRO A 41 19.50 -5.39 8.49
C PRO A 41 18.59 -4.97 7.34
N TRP A 42 19.18 -4.85 6.16
CA TRP A 42 18.48 -4.50 4.94
C TRP A 42 18.72 -5.58 3.90
N ALA A 43 17.63 -6.08 3.32
CA ALA A 43 17.66 -7.12 2.31
C ALA A 43 17.04 -6.59 1.02
N PHE A 44 17.68 -6.90 -0.11
CA PHE A 44 17.26 -6.46 -1.43
C PHE A 44 17.48 -7.56 -2.47
N ARG A 45 16.82 -7.40 -3.62
CA ARG A 45 16.96 -8.31 -4.76
C ARG A 45 17.63 -7.57 -5.91
N LYS A 46 18.69 -8.14 -6.46
CA LYS A 46 19.42 -7.60 -7.62
C LYS A 46 19.75 -8.74 -8.58
N GLN A 47 19.42 -8.58 -9.86
CA GLN A 47 19.67 -9.60 -10.90
C GLN A 47 19.14 -11.00 -10.53
N GLY A 48 17.99 -11.07 -9.87
CA GLY A 48 17.37 -12.33 -9.46
C GLY A 48 17.88 -12.91 -8.13
N ALA A 49 19.09 -12.53 -7.69
CA ALA A 49 19.69 -12.96 -6.43
C ALA A 49 19.25 -12.08 -5.25
N PHE A 50 19.29 -12.65 -4.04
CA PHE A 50 18.97 -11.97 -2.79
C PHE A 50 20.26 -11.61 -2.05
N TYR A 51 20.33 -10.37 -1.60
CA TYR A 51 21.44 -9.82 -0.83
C TYR A 51 20.93 -9.29 0.51
N ALA A 52 21.78 -9.33 1.52
CA ALA A 52 21.49 -8.75 2.83
C ALA A 52 22.75 -8.06 3.36
N GLU A 53 22.59 -6.83 3.81
CA GLU A 53 23.65 -5.99 4.36
C GLU A 53 23.15 -5.30 5.64
N ASP A 54 24.07 -4.81 6.47
CA ASP A 54 23.73 -4.01 7.65
C ASP A 54 23.91 -2.52 7.33
N GLN A 55 22.78 -1.80 7.20
CA GLN A 55 22.74 -0.38 6.90
C GLN A 55 23.30 0.48 8.04
N ALA A 56 23.44 -0.06 9.25
CA ALA A 56 24.08 0.64 10.36
C ALA A 56 25.56 1.01 10.07
N GLY A 57 26.21 0.28 9.15
CA GLY A 57 27.60 0.56 8.77
C GLY A 57 27.78 1.61 7.68
N TYR A 58 26.70 2.23 7.18
CA TYR A 58 26.80 3.25 6.12
C TYR A 58 27.18 4.63 6.69
N SER A 59 27.74 5.49 5.85
CA SER A 59 28.11 6.87 6.23
C SER A 59 26.89 7.70 6.66
N SER A 60 25.75 7.51 5.99
CA SER A 60 24.47 8.11 6.35
C SER A 60 23.69 7.17 7.28
N MET A 61 23.44 7.60 8.51
CA MET A 61 22.68 6.80 9.47
C MET A 61 21.18 6.77 9.12
N TYR A 62 20.57 5.57 9.16
CA TYR A 62 19.14 5.41 8.89
C TYR A 62 18.26 6.12 9.94
N VAL A 63 18.78 6.38 11.13
CA VAL A 63 18.10 7.08 12.23
C VAL A 63 17.77 8.53 11.87
N ASP A 64 18.59 9.14 11.01
CA ASP A 64 18.41 10.53 10.55
C ASP A 64 17.41 10.65 9.40
N SER A 65 16.97 9.53 8.82
CA SER A 65 15.97 9.53 7.77
C SER A 65 14.63 10.13 8.24
N ASP A 66 13.92 10.78 7.34
CA ASP A 66 12.64 11.42 7.66
C ASP A 66 11.60 10.40 8.13
N TRP A 67 11.58 9.20 7.52
CA TRP A 67 10.65 8.15 7.87
C TRP A 67 10.90 7.62 9.29
N PHE A 68 12.18 7.49 9.71
CA PHE A 68 12.51 7.01 11.05
C PHE A 68 12.13 8.06 12.11
N ARG A 69 12.51 9.32 11.88
CA ARG A 69 12.17 10.45 12.76
C ARG A 69 10.66 10.61 12.88
N GLN A 70 9.92 10.51 11.77
CA GLN A 70 8.47 10.58 11.77
C GLN A 70 7.83 9.43 12.55
N ALA A 71 8.27 8.19 12.34
CA ALA A 71 7.75 7.03 13.07
C ALA A 71 7.99 7.15 14.58
N LYS A 72 9.20 7.59 14.98
CA LYS A 72 9.55 7.83 16.38
C LYS A 72 8.72 8.95 17.00
N ALA A 73 8.57 10.08 16.30
CA ALA A 73 7.81 11.22 16.79
C ALA A 73 6.31 10.90 16.98
N ARG A 74 5.69 10.19 16.03
CA ARG A 74 4.27 9.80 16.11
C ARG A 74 3.95 8.95 17.35
N HIS A 75 4.91 8.13 17.79
CA HIS A 75 4.74 7.21 18.92
C HIS A 75 5.56 7.59 20.16
N ALA A 76 5.99 8.85 20.27
CA ALA A 76 6.73 9.32 21.44
C ALA A 76 5.87 9.27 22.73
N ALA A 77 4.56 9.51 22.60
CA ALA A 77 3.63 9.60 23.73
C ALA A 77 2.41 8.66 23.63
N ASN A 78 2.12 8.09 22.45
CA ASN A 78 0.92 7.29 22.24
C ASN A 78 1.23 5.89 21.67
N PHE A 79 0.85 4.88 22.45
CA PHE A 79 0.97 3.45 22.14
C PHE A 79 -0.40 2.78 21.96
N PHE A 80 -1.46 3.57 21.80
CA PHE A 80 -2.81 3.05 21.63
C PHE A 80 -2.96 2.23 20.34
N GLY A 81 -3.64 1.08 20.46
CA GLY A 81 -3.95 0.19 19.34
C GLY A 81 -2.79 -0.66 18.81
N LEU A 82 -1.64 -0.66 19.48
CA LEU A 82 -0.57 -1.63 19.22
C LEU A 82 -1.04 -3.06 19.52
N LYS A 83 -0.66 -3.99 18.64
CA LYS A 83 -0.95 -5.42 18.82
C LYS A 83 0.29 -6.14 19.33
N LYS A 84 0.07 -7.14 20.18
CA LYS A 84 1.12 -8.02 20.70
C LYS A 84 1.32 -9.17 19.72
N PHE A 85 2.54 -9.30 19.21
CA PHE A 85 2.95 -10.37 18.33
C PHE A 85 3.83 -11.37 19.09
N LYS A 86 3.74 -12.65 18.69
CA LYS A 86 4.58 -13.73 19.20
C LYS A 86 5.36 -14.31 18.04
N LEU A 87 6.69 -14.23 18.11
CA LEU A 87 7.58 -14.77 17.09
C LEU A 87 8.27 -16.02 17.61
N ARG A 88 8.19 -17.09 16.81
CA ARG A 88 8.81 -18.39 17.06
C ARG A 88 10.04 -18.55 16.16
N THR A 89 11.07 -17.76 16.42
CA THR A 89 12.31 -17.78 15.64
C THR A 89 13.20 -18.96 16.00
N TYR A 90 13.74 -19.57 14.95
CA TYR A 90 14.86 -20.48 15.01
C TYR A 90 16.07 -19.77 14.42
N VAL A 91 17.22 -19.97 15.03
CA VAL A 91 18.50 -19.38 14.64
C VAL A 91 19.43 -20.52 14.24
N ARG A 92 20.37 -20.27 13.34
CA ARG A 92 21.40 -21.26 12.99
C ARG A 92 22.32 -21.50 14.18
N SER A 93 22.68 -22.75 14.44
CA SER A 93 23.65 -23.12 15.49
C SER A 93 25.07 -22.62 15.19
N ASP A 94 25.39 -22.54 13.90
CA ASP A 94 26.70 -22.23 13.37
C ASP A 94 26.58 -21.44 12.07
N PRO A 95 27.64 -20.73 11.64
CA PRO A 95 27.63 -19.95 10.40
C PRO A 95 27.31 -20.79 9.15
N GLN A 96 27.71 -22.07 9.15
CA GLN A 96 27.45 -23.00 8.04
C GLN A 96 25.99 -23.47 7.99
N GLY A 97 25.22 -23.25 9.06
CA GLY A 97 23.80 -23.59 9.13
C GLY A 97 23.51 -25.08 9.34
N THR A 98 24.42 -25.82 9.98
CA THR A 98 24.32 -27.29 10.14
C THR A 98 23.08 -27.72 10.91
N SER A 99 22.65 -26.93 11.91
CA SER A 99 21.39 -27.17 12.63
C SER A 99 20.67 -25.87 12.97
N SER A 100 19.40 -25.99 13.37
CA SER A 100 18.60 -24.87 13.84
C SER A 100 18.30 -25.03 15.33
N VAL A 101 18.59 -23.98 16.09
CA VAL A 101 18.35 -23.90 17.53
C VAL A 101 17.27 -22.86 17.81
N ARG A 102 16.49 -23.06 18.87
CA ARG A 102 15.53 -22.04 19.30
C ARG A 102 16.30 -20.82 19.81
N HIS A 103 15.82 -19.64 19.46
CA HIS A 103 16.36 -18.41 20.04
C HIS A 103 16.25 -18.42 21.57
N GLU A 104 17.21 -17.83 22.28
CA GLU A 104 17.25 -17.84 23.75
C GLU A 104 15.94 -17.32 24.38
N PHE A 105 15.38 -16.27 23.78
CA PHE A 105 14.14 -15.64 24.25
C PHE A 105 12.87 -16.22 23.60
N PHE A 106 12.86 -17.51 23.24
CA PHE A 106 11.73 -18.14 22.58
C PHE A 106 10.53 -18.39 23.54
N PRO A 107 9.29 -17.99 23.17
CA PRO A 107 8.92 -17.16 22.03
C PRO A 107 9.15 -15.67 22.30
N ILE A 108 9.68 -14.95 21.31
CA ILE A 108 9.89 -13.50 21.41
C ILE A 108 8.52 -12.83 21.38
N LYS A 109 8.25 -11.99 22.38
CA LYS A 109 7.01 -11.20 22.46
C LYS A 109 7.37 -9.73 22.25
N TYR A 110 6.74 -9.09 21.27
CA TYR A 110 6.91 -7.67 21.00
C TYR A 110 5.57 -7.03 20.65
N TYR A 111 5.51 -5.71 20.70
CA TYR A 111 4.35 -4.94 20.28
C TYR A 111 4.67 -4.27 18.95
N ALA A 112 3.74 -4.25 18.02
CA ALA A 112 3.93 -3.53 16.76
C ALA A 112 2.64 -2.89 16.30
N ALA A 113 2.78 -1.87 15.47
CA ALA A 113 1.66 -1.25 14.78
C ALA A 113 1.03 -2.29 13.83
N PRO A 114 -0.29 -2.51 13.88
CA PRO A 114 -0.96 -3.28 12.85
C PRO A 114 -0.89 -2.53 11.50
N TYR A 115 -1.24 -3.20 10.39
CA TYR A 115 -1.07 -2.66 9.05
C TYR A 115 -1.77 -1.29 8.85
N GLU A 116 -2.89 -1.09 9.54
CA GLU A 116 -3.70 0.14 9.45
C GLU A 116 -3.03 1.36 10.11
N MET A 117 -2.02 1.14 10.96
CA MET A 117 -1.31 2.20 11.69
C MET A 117 0.06 2.53 11.11
N GLY A 118 0.60 1.69 10.23
CA GLY A 118 1.78 2.05 9.45
C GLY A 118 1.46 3.17 8.46
N PHE A 119 2.50 3.69 7.81
CA PHE A 119 2.32 4.75 6.83
C PHE A 119 3.23 4.57 5.63
N TRP A 120 2.79 5.10 4.50
CA TRP A 120 3.55 5.14 3.27
C TRP A 120 4.33 6.45 3.18
N THR A 121 5.58 6.38 2.75
CA THR A 121 6.36 7.57 2.37
C THR A 121 5.91 8.10 1.02
N ARG A 122 6.35 9.31 0.67
CA ARG A 122 6.20 9.80 -0.71
C ARG A 122 7.03 8.93 -1.67
N PRO A 123 6.59 8.79 -2.94
CA PRO A 123 7.40 8.15 -3.97
C PRO A 123 8.75 8.85 -4.11
N HIS A 124 9.82 8.07 -4.18
CA HIS A 124 11.16 8.58 -4.49
C HIS A 124 11.90 7.55 -5.35
N PHE A 125 12.85 8.04 -6.13
CA PHE A 125 13.73 7.18 -6.90
C PHE A 125 14.92 6.78 -6.03
N ARG A 126 15.23 5.48 -5.97
CA ARG A 126 16.41 4.97 -5.26
C ARG A 126 17.59 4.96 -6.22
N CYS A 127 18.70 5.59 -5.82
CA CYS A 127 19.95 5.72 -6.61
C CYS A 127 21.15 5.07 -5.91
N ASP A 128 20.94 4.07 -5.05
CA ASP A 128 21.99 3.49 -4.20
C ASP A 128 22.88 2.46 -4.93
N GLY A 129 22.66 2.26 -6.24
CA GLY A 129 23.38 1.30 -7.09
C GLY A 129 23.01 -0.16 -6.77
N LYS A 130 22.08 -0.39 -5.86
CA LYS A 130 21.58 -1.71 -5.47
C LYS A 130 20.20 -1.93 -6.05
N VAL A 131 19.31 -0.94 -5.91
CA VAL A 131 17.96 -0.94 -6.45
C VAL A 131 17.69 0.39 -7.15
N ASP A 132 17.72 0.39 -8.48
CA ASP A 132 17.51 1.59 -9.30
C ASP A 132 16.09 1.64 -9.85
N THR A 133 15.11 1.99 -8.99
CA THR A 133 13.71 2.11 -9.38
C THR A 133 12.94 3.11 -8.52
N TRP A 134 11.80 3.56 -9.02
CA TRP A 134 10.85 4.34 -8.23
C TRP A 134 10.17 3.45 -7.20
N VAL A 135 10.27 3.82 -5.93
CA VAL A 135 9.69 3.05 -4.82
C VAL A 135 8.83 3.93 -3.92
N MET A 136 7.88 3.30 -3.24
CA MET A 136 7.27 3.80 -2.03
C MET A 136 7.62 2.89 -0.87
N THR A 137 7.97 3.47 0.26
CA THR A 137 8.35 2.72 1.45
C THR A 137 7.16 2.66 2.39
N TYR A 138 6.74 1.45 2.75
CA TYR A 138 5.82 1.24 3.85
C TYR A 138 6.60 1.13 5.16
N VAL A 139 6.15 1.84 6.17
CA VAL A 139 6.87 2.04 7.43
C VAL A 139 5.98 1.57 8.59
N SER A 140 6.46 0.60 9.37
CA SER A 140 5.74 0.07 10.54
C SER A 140 6.65 0.05 11.78
N PRO A 141 6.30 0.79 12.85
CA PRO A 141 7.08 0.80 14.08
C PRO A 141 6.82 -0.43 14.95
N PHE A 142 7.85 -0.84 15.68
CA PHE A 142 7.75 -1.88 16.70
C PHE A 142 8.40 -1.45 18.02
N PHE A 143 7.90 -2.08 19.07
CA PHE A 143 8.09 -1.65 20.45
C PHE A 143 8.42 -2.84 21.33
N GLY A 144 9.25 -2.57 22.32
CA GLY A 144 9.66 -3.52 23.34
C GLY A 144 9.35 -2.98 24.72
N MET A 145 9.41 -3.83 25.72
CA MET A 145 9.40 -3.38 27.10
C MET A 145 10.74 -2.72 27.44
N ASP A 146 10.72 -1.72 28.31
CA ASP A 146 11.87 -1.21 29.04
C ASP A 146 12.61 -2.35 29.77
N SER A 147 13.89 -2.13 30.05
CA SER A 147 14.75 -2.91 30.93
C SER A 147 14.09 -3.38 32.24
N LEU A 148 13.30 -2.49 32.88
CA LEU A 148 12.55 -2.76 34.11
C LEU A 148 11.19 -3.42 33.86
N ARG A 149 10.82 -3.62 32.60
CA ARG A 149 9.54 -4.20 32.14
C ARG A 149 8.29 -3.47 32.63
N THR A 150 8.41 -2.17 32.91
CA THR A 150 7.31 -1.33 33.42
C THR A 150 6.62 -0.57 32.30
N LYS A 151 7.38 -0.06 31.32
CA LYS A 151 6.88 0.79 30.24
C LYS A 151 7.19 0.21 28.86
N LEU A 152 6.35 0.55 27.89
CA LEU A 152 6.63 0.30 26.48
C LEU A 152 7.57 1.37 25.91
N GLU A 153 8.57 0.95 25.15
CA GLU A 153 9.59 1.79 24.55
C GLU A 153 9.65 1.55 23.03
N PHE A 154 9.83 2.62 22.27
CA PHE A 154 10.11 2.52 20.84
C PHE A 154 11.45 1.83 20.61
N ARG A 155 11.46 0.71 19.88
CA ARG A 155 12.68 -0.07 19.62
C ARG A 155 13.19 0.10 18.21
N GLY A 156 12.31 0.34 17.24
CA GLY A 156 12.72 0.54 15.87
C GLY A 156 11.55 0.50 14.90
N VAL A 157 11.90 0.36 13.63
CA VAL A 157 10.97 0.44 12.51
C VAL A 157 11.32 -0.65 11.52
N THR A 158 10.30 -1.29 10.96
CA THR A 158 10.42 -2.16 9.80
C THR A 158 9.96 -1.38 8.58
N THR A 159 10.80 -1.36 7.56
CA THR A 159 10.50 -0.73 6.27
C THR A 159 10.43 -1.78 5.17
N VAL A 160 9.51 -1.57 4.22
CA VAL A 160 9.42 -2.37 3.00
C VAL A 160 9.33 -1.43 1.82
N ASP A 161 10.32 -1.48 0.94
CA ASP A 161 10.31 -0.73 -0.31
C ASP A 161 9.52 -1.52 -1.37
N VAL A 162 8.48 -0.90 -1.91
CA VAL A 162 7.64 -1.46 -2.97
C VAL A 162 7.87 -0.66 -4.25
N PRO A 163 8.36 -1.28 -5.34
CA PRO A 163 8.46 -0.61 -6.62
C PRO A 163 7.09 -0.12 -7.09
N LEU A 164 7.04 1.10 -7.64
CA LEU A 164 5.79 1.70 -8.08
C LEU A 164 5.05 0.80 -9.06
N SER A 165 5.75 0.07 -9.93
CA SER A 165 5.14 -0.84 -10.91
C SER A 165 4.21 -1.90 -10.33
N PHE A 166 4.37 -2.27 -9.04
CA PHE A 166 3.51 -3.22 -8.34
C PHE A 166 2.32 -2.58 -7.63
N LEU A 167 2.27 -1.24 -7.59
CA LEU A 167 1.17 -0.50 -6.98
C LEU A 167 0.11 -0.18 -8.01
N GLU A 168 -1.15 -0.23 -7.60
CA GLU A 168 -2.28 0.14 -8.44
C GLU A 168 -2.67 1.59 -8.15
N ILE A 169 -3.15 2.31 -9.17
CA ILE A 169 -3.70 3.66 -8.99
C ILE A 169 -5.20 3.65 -9.19
N ASN A 170 -5.90 4.41 -8.35
CA ASN A 170 -7.33 4.63 -8.49
C ASN A 170 -7.58 6.09 -8.87
N GLN A 171 -8.04 6.29 -10.11
CA GLN A 171 -8.30 7.62 -10.67
C GLN A 171 -9.73 8.14 -10.44
N CYS A 172 -10.63 7.26 -10.00
CA CYS A 172 -12.04 7.60 -9.85
C CYS A 172 -12.27 8.62 -8.74
N PRO A 173 -13.44 9.29 -8.74
CA PRO A 173 -13.77 10.25 -7.70
C PRO A 173 -13.83 9.61 -6.32
N MET A 174 -13.20 10.28 -5.35
CA MET A 174 -13.20 9.87 -3.95
C MET A 174 -13.30 11.09 -3.03
N PRO A 175 -13.82 10.93 -1.80
CA PRO A 175 -13.87 12.00 -0.81
C PRO A 175 -12.49 12.63 -0.54
N PHE A 176 -12.49 13.88 -0.08
CA PHE A 176 -11.26 14.58 0.27
C PHE A 176 -10.45 13.85 1.35
N SER A 177 -11.13 13.16 2.28
CA SER A 177 -10.52 12.42 3.40
C SER A 177 -9.64 11.23 2.99
N VAL A 178 -9.84 10.67 1.78
CA VAL A 178 -9.05 9.53 1.30
C VAL A 178 -7.73 10.03 0.71
N ALA A 179 -6.61 9.61 1.29
CA ALA A 179 -5.27 9.97 0.85
C ALA A 179 -4.88 9.21 -0.43
N ASN A 180 -5.32 9.73 -1.58
CA ASN A 180 -4.94 9.25 -2.90
C ASN A 180 -4.67 10.45 -3.81
N ALA A 181 -3.46 10.53 -4.37
CA ALA A 181 -3.02 11.61 -5.25
C ALA A 181 -3.67 11.55 -6.65
N PHE A 182 -4.15 10.39 -7.07
CA PHE A 182 -4.72 10.15 -8.39
C PHE A 182 -6.24 10.32 -8.42
N LYS A 183 -6.90 10.49 -7.27
CA LYS A 183 -8.36 10.64 -7.23
C LYS A 183 -8.84 11.83 -8.06
N ASN A 184 -10.03 11.73 -8.63
CA ASN A 184 -10.62 12.76 -9.49
C ASN A 184 -9.82 13.07 -10.78
N THR A 185 -8.90 12.18 -11.22
CA THR A 185 -8.16 12.36 -12.48
C THR A 185 -8.74 11.56 -13.64
N ALA A 186 -9.70 10.66 -13.37
CA ALA A 186 -10.38 9.89 -14.40
C ALA A 186 -11.11 10.81 -15.39
N ARG A 187 -11.02 10.46 -16.67
CA ARG A 187 -11.56 11.22 -17.81
C ARG A 187 -12.99 10.83 -18.21
N CYS A 188 -13.74 10.21 -17.30
CA CYS A 188 -15.14 9.88 -17.54
C CYS A 188 -15.98 11.14 -17.75
N ASP A 189 -17.03 11.05 -18.58
CA ASP A 189 -18.07 12.06 -18.61
C ASP A 189 -19.01 11.89 -17.40
N TYR A 190 -18.82 12.69 -16.36
CA TYR A 190 -19.59 12.59 -15.11
C TYR A 190 -21.06 12.98 -15.23
N LEU A 191 -21.53 13.43 -16.40
CA LEU A 191 -22.97 13.61 -16.65
C LEU A 191 -23.62 12.28 -17.02
N SER A 192 -23.07 11.57 -18.01
CA SER A 192 -23.63 10.32 -18.55
C SER A 192 -23.07 9.04 -17.92
N THR A 193 -21.95 9.10 -17.18
CA THR A 193 -21.25 7.91 -16.66
C THR A 193 -20.89 7.98 -15.18
N ASN A 194 -20.60 6.81 -14.60
CA ASN A 194 -20.01 6.61 -13.28
C ASN A 194 -18.67 5.88 -13.42
N CYS A 195 -17.63 6.40 -12.78
CA CYS A 195 -16.30 5.79 -12.78
C CYS A 195 -16.22 4.60 -11.82
N GLN A 196 -15.66 3.49 -12.28
CA GLN A 196 -15.32 2.33 -11.45
C GLN A 196 -13.86 1.95 -11.66
N ALA A 197 -13.08 1.89 -10.59
CA ALA A 197 -11.67 1.48 -10.65
C ALA A 197 -11.57 -0.03 -10.95
N LEU A 198 -10.53 -0.40 -11.70
CA LEU A 198 -10.21 -1.79 -12.01
C LEU A 198 -8.99 -2.22 -11.20
N ALA A 199 -9.09 -3.36 -10.52
CA ALA A 199 -7.96 -3.97 -9.81
C ALA A 199 -7.19 -4.93 -10.73
N GLY A 200 -5.94 -5.24 -10.37
CA GLY A 200 -5.08 -6.18 -11.10
C GLY A 200 -4.30 -5.55 -12.26
N PHE A 201 -4.29 -4.22 -12.38
CA PHE A 201 -3.53 -3.50 -13.40
C PHE A 201 -2.28 -2.86 -12.78
N PRO A 202 -1.15 -2.81 -13.51
CA PRO A 202 0.06 -2.17 -13.00
C PRO A 202 -0.14 -0.66 -12.82
N PHE A 203 0.87 0.00 -12.26
CA PHE A 203 0.90 1.46 -12.07
C PHE A 203 0.84 2.21 -13.40
N ALA A 204 -0.37 2.46 -13.88
CA ALA A 204 -0.65 3.12 -15.14
C ALA A 204 -2.00 3.84 -15.07
N ARG A 205 -2.12 4.92 -15.86
CA ARG A 205 -3.41 5.59 -16.08
C ARG A 205 -4.32 4.73 -16.95
N GLY A 206 -5.62 4.88 -16.79
CA GLY A 206 -6.65 4.19 -17.56
C GLY A 206 -7.16 2.90 -16.92
N SER A 207 -6.68 2.53 -15.72
CA SER A 207 -7.14 1.37 -14.94
C SER A 207 -8.50 1.60 -14.27
N TYR A 208 -9.49 2.04 -15.06
CA TYR A 208 -10.87 2.27 -14.65
C TYR A 208 -11.79 2.05 -15.84
N ARG A 209 -13.09 1.93 -15.59
CA ARG A 209 -14.14 1.94 -16.61
C ARG A 209 -15.20 2.97 -16.28
N CYS A 210 -15.76 3.60 -17.30
CA CYS A 210 -16.87 4.55 -17.17
C CYS A 210 -18.16 3.85 -17.54
N VAL A 211 -18.93 3.44 -16.53
CA VAL A 211 -20.21 2.73 -16.71
C VAL A 211 -21.31 3.74 -16.99
N CYS A 212 -22.13 3.52 -18.02
CA CYS A 212 -23.25 4.40 -18.33
C CYS A 212 -24.24 4.46 -17.16
N ARG A 213 -24.76 5.66 -16.88
CA ARG A 213 -25.83 5.88 -15.90
C ARG A 213 -27.17 5.41 -16.44
N LEU A 214 -28.13 5.22 -15.55
CA LEU A 214 -29.52 4.97 -15.92
C LEU A 214 -30.04 6.09 -16.85
N GLY A 215 -30.75 5.70 -17.92
CA GLY A 215 -31.20 6.62 -18.95
C GLY A 215 -30.13 6.98 -20.00
N PHE A 216 -28.92 6.42 -19.88
CA PHE A 216 -27.89 6.47 -20.91
C PHE A 216 -27.50 5.06 -21.34
N GLU A 217 -27.10 4.93 -22.60
CA GLU A 217 -26.65 3.67 -23.18
C GLU A 217 -25.31 3.84 -23.89
N TYR A 218 -24.59 2.72 -23.95
CA TYR A 218 -23.36 2.63 -24.73
C TYR A 218 -23.71 2.66 -26.22
N TRP A 219 -22.90 3.35 -27.01
CA TRP A 219 -23.19 3.62 -28.42
C TRP A 219 -23.07 2.37 -29.31
N HIS A 220 -22.32 1.36 -28.89
CA HIS A 220 -22.19 0.09 -29.60
C HIS A 220 -23.14 -0.98 -29.05
N ALA A 221 -23.69 -1.77 -29.96
CA ALA A 221 -24.48 -2.97 -29.63
C ALA A 221 -23.57 -4.21 -29.47
N ASP A 222 -22.45 -4.07 -28.75
CA ASP A 222 -21.50 -5.16 -28.46
C ASP A 222 -21.79 -5.86 -27.12
N GLY A 223 -22.92 -5.53 -26.49
CA GLY A 223 -23.31 -6.05 -25.18
C GLY A 223 -22.59 -5.38 -24.00
N LYS A 224 -21.73 -4.38 -24.25
CA LYS A 224 -21.09 -3.61 -23.17
C LYS A 224 -21.93 -2.41 -22.77
N SER A 225 -21.80 -2.00 -21.52
CA SER A 225 -22.47 -0.82 -20.95
C SER A 225 -21.48 0.19 -20.37
N TRP A 226 -20.21 0.11 -20.77
CA TRP A 226 -19.13 0.96 -20.26
C TRP A 226 -18.11 1.30 -21.34
N VAL A 227 -17.40 2.41 -21.11
CA VAL A 227 -16.22 2.81 -21.87
C VAL A 227 -14.97 2.44 -21.08
N GLU A 228 -13.97 1.84 -21.72
CA GLU A 228 -12.67 1.54 -21.10
C GLU A 228 -11.88 2.82 -20.81
N GLY A 229 -11.32 2.94 -19.61
CA GLY A 229 -10.53 4.09 -19.19
C GLY A 229 -9.22 4.22 -19.98
N SER A 230 -8.60 3.11 -20.36
CA SER A 230 -7.40 3.10 -21.20
C SER A 230 -7.64 3.74 -22.57
N LEU A 231 -8.79 3.46 -23.19
CA LEU A 231 -9.21 4.09 -24.44
C LEU A 231 -9.46 5.59 -24.25
N LEU A 232 -10.11 5.99 -23.16
CA LEU A 232 -10.36 7.40 -22.84
C LEU A 232 -9.05 8.19 -22.65
N GLU A 233 -8.11 7.66 -21.88
CA GLU A 233 -6.80 8.28 -21.66
C GLU A 233 -6.04 8.42 -22.99
N LEU A 234 -6.02 7.38 -23.82
CA LEU A 234 -5.38 7.41 -25.14
C LEU A 234 -6.00 8.47 -26.07
N GLU A 235 -7.33 8.51 -26.19
CA GLU A 235 -8.00 9.51 -27.03
C GLU A 235 -7.86 10.92 -26.47
N TYR A 236 -7.80 11.08 -25.15
CA TYR A 236 -7.51 12.35 -24.51
C TYR A 236 -6.09 12.84 -24.83
N GLU A 237 -5.09 11.96 -24.78
CA GLU A 237 -3.72 12.29 -25.17
C GLU A 237 -3.63 12.75 -26.62
N LYS A 238 -4.31 12.05 -27.54
CA LYS A 238 -4.43 12.49 -28.95
C LYS A 238 -5.07 13.87 -29.05
N LYS A 239 -6.15 14.11 -28.29
CA LYS A 239 -6.84 15.41 -28.25
C LYS A 239 -5.89 16.52 -27.79
N MET A 240 -5.13 16.28 -26.73
CA MET A 240 -4.15 17.25 -26.20
C MET A 240 -2.97 17.48 -27.16
N ALA A 241 -2.58 16.45 -27.93
CA ALA A 241 -1.55 16.56 -28.95
C ALA A 241 -2.02 17.24 -30.25
N GLY A 242 -3.30 17.62 -30.37
CA GLY A 242 -3.87 18.21 -31.57
C GLY A 242 -4.06 17.23 -32.74
N ILE A 243 -3.99 15.92 -32.47
CA ILE A 243 -4.24 14.87 -33.46
C ILE A 243 -5.74 14.54 -33.46
N PHE A 244 -6.24 14.02 -34.58
CA PHE A 244 -7.61 13.50 -34.64
C PHE A 244 -7.88 12.54 -33.47
N SER A 245 -8.89 12.88 -32.67
CA SER A 245 -9.29 12.11 -31.50
C SER A 245 -10.81 11.94 -31.47
N ARG A 246 -11.25 10.80 -30.96
CA ARG A 246 -12.66 10.47 -30.75
C ARG A 246 -13.11 10.75 -29.32
N PHE A 247 -12.29 11.43 -28.52
CA PHE A 247 -12.51 11.62 -27.10
C PHE A 247 -13.91 12.17 -26.77
N ASP A 248 -14.37 13.20 -27.50
CA ASP A 248 -15.67 13.82 -27.25
C ASP A 248 -16.88 12.93 -27.60
N LEU A 249 -16.64 11.84 -28.34
CA LEU A 249 -17.63 10.82 -28.69
C LEU A 249 -17.64 9.67 -27.67
N LEU A 250 -16.63 9.56 -26.79
CA LEU A 250 -16.52 8.50 -25.78
C LEU A 250 -17.36 8.78 -24.52
N LYS A 251 -18.60 9.21 -24.73
CA LYS A 251 -19.62 9.43 -23.68
C LYS A 251 -20.84 8.58 -23.97
N CYS A 252 -21.63 8.27 -22.95
CA CYS A 252 -22.87 7.53 -23.18
C CYS A 252 -23.94 8.46 -23.79
N ARG A 253 -24.75 7.91 -24.69
CA ARG A 253 -25.86 8.65 -25.30
C ARG A 253 -27.13 8.47 -24.47
N PRO A 254 -28.07 9.42 -24.46
CA PRO A 254 -29.38 9.18 -23.86
C PRO A 254 -30.02 7.93 -24.48
N SER A 255 -30.52 7.03 -23.64
CA SER A 255 -31.25 5.85 -24.09
C SER A 255 -32.47 6.31 -24.87
N ALA A 256 -32.68 5.77 -26.07
CA ALA A 256 -33.96 5.92 -26.73
C ALA A 256 -34.99 5.24 -25.82
N ALA A 257 -35.97 6.00 -25.32
CA ALA A 257 -37.13 5.40 -24.70
C ALA A 257 -37.67 4.37 -25.70
N SER A 258 -37.81 3.11 -25.26
CA SER A 258 -38.58 2.12 -26.01
C SER A 258 -39.88 2.83 -26.37
N GLN A 259 -40.10 3.08 -27.66
CA GLN A 259 -41.31 3.74 -28.11
C GLN A 259 -42.45 2.95 -27.49
N LEU A 260 -43.17 3.57 -26.55
CA LEU A 260 -44.37 2.98 -25.97
C LEU A 260 -45.30 2.76 -27.17
N SER A 261 -45.37 1.52 -27.64
CA SER A 261 -46.39 1.12 -28.61
C SER A 261 -47.71 1.30 -27.90
N PHE A 262 -48.33 2.47 -28.06
CA PHE A 262 -49.69 2.74 -27.63
C PHE A 262 -50.59 1.80 -28.43
N SER A 263 -50.85 0.62 -27.87
CA SER A 263 -51.93 -0.23 -28.37
C SER A 263 -53.24 0.49 -28.06
N LEU A 264 -54.04 0.80 -29.08
CA LEU A 264 -55.39 1.36 -28.94
C LEU A 264 -56.42 0.31 -28.48
N GLN A 265 -56.00 -0.96 -28.41
CA GLN A 265 -56.84 -2.10 -28.08
C GLN A 265 -57.54 -2.03 -26.72
N PRO A 266 -56.91 -1.63 -25.59
CA PRO A 266 -57.60 -1.47 -24.32
C PRO A 266 -58.61 -0.30 -24.36
N PHE A 267 -58.35 0.74 -25.16
CA PHE A 267 -59.27 1.87 -25.31
C PHE A 267 -60.54 1.46 -26.06
N LEU A 268 -60.41 0.66 -27.11
CA LEU A 268 -61.54 0.11 -27.87
C LEU A 268 -62.37 -0.87 -27.04
N ILE A 269 -61.73 -1.72 -26.23
CA ILE A 269 -62.43 -2.65 -25.32
C ILE A 269 -63.23 -1.86 -24.28
N LEU A 270 -62.66 -0.79 -23.71
CA LEU A 270 -63.33 0.02 -22.71
C LEU A 270 -64.52 0.79 -23.30
N LEU A 271 -64.39 1.29 -24.54
CA LEU A 271 -65.49 1.88 -25.31
C LEU A 271 -66.60 0.87 -25.58
N ALA A 272 -66.25 -0.36 -25.98
CA ALA A 272 -67.23 -1.42 -26.21
C ALA A 272 -67.98 -1.78 -24.93
N ILE A 273 -67.30 -1.89 -23.78
CA ILE A 273 -67.93 -2.15 -22.48
C ILE A 273 -68.89 -1.02 -22.09
N VAL A 274 -68.47 0.25 -22.24
CA VAL A 274 -69.33 1.40 -21.92
C VAL A 274 -70.57 1.46 -22.82
N LEU A 275 -70.43 1.11 -24.10
CA LEU A 275 -71.57 1.01 -25.02
C LEU A 275 -72.50 -0.15 -24.68
N TRP A 276 -71.96 -1.27 -24.20
CA TRP A 276 -72.74 -2.45 -23.79
C TRP A 276 -73.58 -2.19 -22.52
N PHE A 277 -73.07 -1.41 -21.57
CA PHE A 277 -73.83 -1.01 -20.37
C PHE A 277 -74.86 0.11 -20.60
N LYS A 278 -74.92 0.70 -21.80
CA LYS A 278 -75.87 1.77 -22.15
C LYS A 278 -77.10 1.28 -22.93
N GLN A 279 -77.18 -0.02 -23.26
CA GLN A 279 -78.39 -0.69 -23.77
C GLN A 279 -79.15 -1.36 -22.63
#